data_AF-A0A8H4SFS2-F1
#
_entry.id   AF-A0A8H4SFS2-F1
#
_cell.length_a   1.000
_cell.length_b   1.000
_cell.length_c   1.000
_cell.angle_alpha   90.00
_cell.angle_beta   90.00
_cell.angle_gamma   90.00
#
_symmetry.space_group_name_H-M   'P 1'
#
loop_
_entity.id
_entity.type
_entity.pdbx_description
1 polymer ?
#
loop_
_entity_poly.entity_id
_entity_poly.type
_entity_poly.pdbx_seq_one_letter_code
_entity_poly.pdbx_strand_id
1 'polypeptide(L)'
;MPEEEPFPWDIGVHDAHCHPTDTLASVADIPQMKATTLTIMATRGEDQDLVQQTAVSLSAKESQSTTDRVVPCFGWHPWFSHQILDDTAQPTSAQNPAEHKSAHYTAVLVPSPADDPPFIDLLPVPKPLSELISETRNRLLQFPNALVGEVGLDRSFRLPIPWTLADTDNRDDQLTPGSREGRRLSNYRVKPEHQRTVLKAQLQLAGETNRAVSMHSVQAHGGVFEVLKELWAGYERVVLSRRKRDKQRDAEGAVSDDNEDDDEDKMPDGSQSTKTSEFNGKSYRPFPPRICMHSYTGSVEPIRQFLHRSNPSDVYFSFSKVINFSGTAEKKVGDVIKALPEDRILIESDLHVAGAQMDELLEDVARQVCQLRGWELRHGVQVLADNWRRFVFG
;
A
#
# COMPACT_ATOMS: atom_id res chain seq x y z
N MET A 1 -5.26 4.95 -29.51
CA MET A 1 -6.71 4.72 -29.56
C MET A 1 -7.34 6.09 -29.76
N PRO A 2 -8.25 6.29 -30.72
CA PRO A 2 -8.94 7.57 -30.83
C PRO A 2 -9.74 7.82 -29.54
N GLU A 3 -9.77 9.06 -29.06
CA GLU A 3 -10.55 9.52 -27.88
C GLU A 3 -12.07 9.32 -28.04
N GLU A 4 -12.53 8.76 -29.17
CA GLU A 4 -13.94 8.62 -29.56
C GLU A 4 -14.62 7.33 -29.08
N GLU A 5 -13.87 6.30 -28.66
CA GLU A 5 -14.49 5.07 -28.13
C GLU A 5 -15.00 5.29 -26.69
N PRO A 6 -16.30 5.04 -26.38
CA PRO A 6 -16.85 5.17 -25.04
C PRO A 6 -16.11 4.30 -24.02
N PHE A 7 -15.83 4.83 -22.83
CA PHE A 7 -15.14 4.06 -21.79
C PHE A 7 -16.08 3.02 -21.14
N PRO A 8 -15.64 1.75 -21.01
CA PRO A 8 -16.48 0.65 -20.55
C PRO A 8 -16.59 0.59 -19.02
N TRP A 9 -17.20 1.62 -18.42
CA TRP A 9 -17.45 1.69 -16.98
C TRP A 9 -18.28 0.50 -16.44
N ASP A 10 -19.04 -0.17 -17.30
CA ASP A 10 -19.87 -1.36 -16.98
C ASP A 10 -19.05 -2.59 -16.55
N ILE A 11 -17.77 -2.69 -16.91
CA ILE A 11 -16.87 -3.75 -16.44
C ILE A 11 -16.59 -3.67 -14.94
N GLY A 12 -16.64 -2.43 -14.45
CA GLY A 12 -16.18 -2.04 -13.13
C GLY A 12 -14.72 -1.60 -13.14
N VAL A 13 -14.52 -0.36 -12.68
CA VAL A 13 -13.21 0.31 -12.64
C VAL A 13 -12.90 0.57 -11.18
N HIS A 14 -11.75 0.11 -10.72
CA HIS A 14 -11.39 0.13 -9.32
C HIS A 14 -10.15 1.00 -9.12
N ASP A 15 -10.24 1.94 -8.18
CA ASP A 15 -9.09 2.75 -7.79
C ASP A 15 -8.27 1.97 -6.77
N ALA A 16 -7.03 1.61 -7.12
CA ALA A 16 -6.15 0.87 -6.21
C ALA A 16 -5.61 1.74 -5.06
N HIS A 17 -5.65 3.07 -5.17
CA HIS A 17 -5.09 3.98 -4.18
C HIS A 17 -5.60 5.42 -4.33
N CYS A 18 -6.27 5.93 -3.29
CA CYS A 18 -6.68 7.33 -3.22
C CYS A 18 -6.80 7.84 -1.77
N HIS A 19 -6.91 9.16 -1.61
CA HIS A 19 -6.99 9.84 -0.32
C HIS A 19 -8.23 10.76 -0.19
N PRO A 20 -9.46 10.28 -0.46
CA PRO A 20 -10.64 11.16 -0.45
C PRO A 20 -10.93 11.77 0.93
N THR A 21 -10.39 11.19 2.00
CA THR A 21 -10.49 11.72 3.37
C THR A 21 -9.57 12.90 3.64
N ASP A 22 -8.63 13.25 2.75
CA ASP A 22 -7.89 14.50 2.86
C ASP A 22 -8.78 15.73 2.60
N THR A 23 -9.89 15.53 1.88
CA THR A 23 -10.95 16.53 1.68
C THR A 23 -12.30 15.92 2.04
N LEU A 24 -12.63 15.90 3.34
CA LEU A 24 -13.80 15.19 3.88
C LEU A 24 -15.14 15.55 3.20
N ALA A 25 -15.28 16.78 2.72
CA ALA A 25 -16.48 17.20 2.00
C ALA A 25 -16.74 16.35 0.74
N SER A 26 -15.68 15.91 0.06
CA SER A 26 -15.75 15.12 -1.18
C SER A 26 -16.22 13.68 -0.96
N VAL A 27 -16.10 13.14 0.26
CA VAL A 27 -16.54 11.77 0.59
C VAL A 27 -18.02 11.55 0.28
N ALA A 28 -18.84 12.61 0.31
CA ALA A 28 -20.25 12.58 -0.05
C ALA A 28 -20.49 12.26 -1.54
N ASP A 29 -19.50 12.47 -2.41
CA ASP A 29 -19.61 12.25 -3.86
C ASP A 29 -19.34 10.79 -4.25
N ILE A 30 -18.68 10.00 -3.39
CA ILE A 30 -18.31 8.59 -3.66
C ILE A 30 -19.48 7.74 -4.17
N PRO A 31 -20.71 7.81 -3.61
CA PRO A 31 -21.83 7.01 -4.11
C PRO A 31 -22.26 7.34 -5.56
N GLN A 32 -21.95 8.54 -6.06
CA GLN A 32 -22.34 9.01 -7.39
C GLN A 32 -21.24 8.83 -8.45
N MET A 33 -20.05 8.41 -8.03
CA MET A 33 -18.92 8.18 -8.93
C MET A 33 -19.14 6.98 -9.85
N LYS A 34 -18.54 7.04 -11.04
CA LYS A 34 -18.55 5.93 -12.02
C LYS A 34 -17.61 4.80 -11.61
N ALA A 35 -16.48 5.11 -10.96
CA ALA A 35 -15.62 4.10 -10.37
C ALA A 35 -16.43 3.18 -9.45
N THR A 36 -16.17 1.88 -9.49
CA THR A 36 -16.94 0.86 -8.78
C THR A 36 -16.55 0.78 -7.31
N THR A 37 -15.25 0.78 -7.04
CA THR A 37 -14.71 0.69 -5.68
C THR A 37 -13.45 1.54 -5.56
N LEU A 38 -13.32 2.25 -4.45
CA LEU A 38 -12.16 3.05 -4.10
C LEU A 38 -11.39 2.41 -2.95
N THR A 39 -10.10 2.14 -3.13
CA THR A 39 -9.22 1.74 -2.03
C THR A 39 -8.70 3.01 -1.34
N ILE A 40 -9.26 3.34 -0.18
CA ILE A 40 -9.04 4.62 0.52
C ILE A 40 -7.94 4.48 1.58
N MET A 41 -6.92 5.32 1.53
CA MET A 41 -5.72 5.18 2.35
C MET A 41 -5.73 6.10 3.56
N ALA A 42 -5.40 5.54 4.72
CA ALA A 42 -4.98 6.33 5.87
C ALA A 42 -3.48 6.61 5.77
N THR A 43 -3.09 7.89 5.85
CA THR A 43 -1.69 8.32 5.70
C THR A 43 -1.08 8.67 7.05
N ARG A 44 -1.86 9.30 7.94
CA ARG A 44 -1.45 9.76 9.28
C ARG A 44 -2.41 9.32 10.38
N GLY A 45 -2.16 9.75 11.62
CA GLY A 45 -2.96 9.37 12.78
C GLY A 45 -4.42 9.81 12.70
N GLU A 46 -4.66 11.05 12.28
CA GLU A 46 -6.01 11.61 12.12
C GLU A 46 -6.81 10.86 11.04
N ASP A 47 -6.15 10.41 9.98
CA ASP A 47 -6.81 9.72 8.86
C ASP A 47 -7.35 8.35 9.25
N GLN A 48 -6.77 7.69 10.27
CA GLN A 48 -7.17 6.33 10.67
C GLN A 48 -8.65 6.28 11.03
N ASP A 49 -9.11 7.24 11.83
CA ASP A 49 -10.50 7.32 12.28
C ASP A 49 -11.42 7.84 11.17
N LEU A 50 -10.94 8.75 10.32
CA LEU A 50 -11.72 9.29 9.21
C LEU A 50 -11.99 8.24 8.13
N VAL A 51 -10.98 7.44 7.79
CA VAL A 51 -11.12 6.31 6.86
C VAL A 51 -12.08 5.26 7.45
N GLN A 52 -11.94 4.94 8.73
CA GLN A 52 -12.85 4.02 9.43
C GLN A 52 -14.29 4.53 9.42
N GLN A 53 -14.52 5.80 9.77
CA GLN A 53 -15.85 6.41 9.77
C GLN A 53 -16.46 6.46 8.37
N THR A 54 -15.65 6.78 7.36
CA THR A 54 -16.08 6.78 5.95
C THR A 54 -16.54 5.40 5.51
N ALA A 55 -15.76 4.36 5.82
CA ALA A 55 -16.12 2.98 5.51
C ALA A 55 -17.42 2.55 6.21
N VAL A 56 -17.58 2.83 7.51
CA VAL A 56 -18.84 2.54 8.24
C VAL A 56 -20.04 3.26 7.60
N SER A 57 -19.89 4.55 7.28
CA SER A 57 -20.96 5.39 6.74
C SER A 57 -21.44 4.90 5.37
N LEU A 58 -20.52 4.48 4.50
CA LEU A 58 -20.83 4.01 3.15
C LEU A 58 -21.38 2.57 3.17
N SER A 59 -20.82 1.67 3.98
CA SER A 59 -21.36 0.30 4.12
C SER A 59 -22.76 0.28 4.73
N ALA A 60 -23.10 1.19 5.64
CA ALA A 60 -24.43 1.26 6.25
C ALA A 60 -25.53 1.75 5.28
N LYS A 61 -25.16 2.54 4.27
CA LYS A 61 -26.11 3.12 3.29
C LYS A 61 -26.47 2.15 2.17
N GLU A 62 -25.67 1.11 1.94
CA GLU A 62 -25.80 0.20 0.81
C GLU A 62 -26.33 -1.19 1.17
N SER A 63 -27.42 -1.26 1.95
CA SER A 63 -28.08 -2.54 2.29
C SER A 63 -28.69 -3.31 1.09
N GLN A 64 -28.44 -2.88 -0.15
CA GLN A 64 -28.95 -3.48 -1.40
C GLN A 64 -27.87 -3.72 -2.47
N SER A 65 -26.61 -3.29 -2.25
CA SER A 65 -25.48 -3.51 -3.16
C SER A 65 -24.71 -4.76 -2.76
N THR A 66 -24.23 -5.54 -3.72
CA THR A 66 -23.37 -6.71 -3.47
C THR A 66 -21.88 -6.35 -3.42
N THR A 67 -21.50 -5.10 -3.71
CA THR A 67 -20.11 -4.65 -3.77
C THR A 67 -19.89 -3.39 -2.95
N ASP A 68 -18.94 -3.43 -2.01
CA ASP A 68 -18.54 -2.25 -1.24
C ASP A 68 -17.98 -1.16 -2.15
N ARG A 69 -18.43 0.09 -1.95
CA ARG A 69 -17.88 1.28 -2.64
C ARG A 69 -16.47 1.63 -2.21
N VAL A 70 -16.08 1.21 -1.02
CA VAL A 70 -14.76 1.52 -0.47
C VAL A 70 -14.11 0.31 0.17
N VAL A 71 -12.81 0.19 -0.02
CA VAL A 71 -11.93 -0.71 0.74
C VAL A 71 -11.05 0.17 1.61
N PRO A 72 -11.25 0.21 2.94
CA PRO A 72 -10.41 1.02 3.81
C PRO A 72 -9.03 0.39 3.97
N CYS A 73 -8.00 1.23 3.99
CA CYS A 73 -6.64 0.84 4.29
C CYS A 73 -6.15 1.56 5.53
N PHE A 74 -5.53 0.80 6.43
CA PHE A 74 -5.01 1.33 7.69
C PHE A 74 -3.51 1.12 7.74
N GLY A 75 -2.78 2.19 8.02
CA GLY A 75 -1.33 2.20 7.98
C GLY A 75 -0.78 3.58 8.27
N TRP A 76 0.49 3.64 8.66
CA TRP A 76 1.21 4.87 8.91
C TRP A 76 2.30 5.06 7.88
N HIS A 77 2.16 6.16 7.14
CA HIS A 77 3.05 6.53 6.06
C HIS A 77 4.45 6.87 6.60
N PRO A 78 5.55 6.57 5.86
CA PRO A 78 6.92 6.87 6.29
C PRO A 78 7.17 8.33 6.65
N TRP A 79 6.38 9.26 6.11
CA TRP A 79 6.45 10.68 6.47
C TRP A 79 6.18 10.94 7.96
N PHE A 80 5.30 10.15 8.57
CA PHE A 80 4.89 10.29 9.97
C PHE A 80 5.60 9.29 10.88
N SER A 81 6.54 8.48 10.36
CA SER A 81 7.31 7.51 11.16
C SER A 81 8.10 8.14 12.31
N HIS A 82 8.46 9.42 12.22
CA HIS A 82 9.08 10.14 13.34
C HIS A 82 8.15 10.27 14.55
N GLN A 83 6.83 10.18 14.37
CA GLN A 83 5.84 10.25 15.45
C GLN A 83 5.64 8.90 16.13
N ILE A 84 6.41 7.87 15.76
CA ILE A 84 6.25 6.51 16.27
C ILE A 84 7.52 6.12 17.04
N LEU A 85 7.35 5.82 18.32
CA LEU A 85 8.40 5.33 19.22
C LEU A 85 8.48 3.81 19.12
N ASP A 86 9.68 3.26 18.90
CA ASP A 86 9.90 1.82 18.99
C ASP A 86 10.05 1.39 20.46
N ASP A 87 8.96 0.91 21.04
CA ASP A 87 8.88 0.36 22.39
C ASP A 87 9.06 -1.17 22.42
N THR A 88 9.34 -1.80 21.27
CA THR A 88 9.47 -3.26 21.15
C THR A 88 10.82 -3.78 21.62
N ALA A 89 11.88 -2.96 21.51
CA ALA A 89 13.23 -3.33 21.93
C ALA A 89 13.48 -3.13 23.44
N GLN A 90 12.83 -2.12 24.04
CA GLN A 90 12.86 -1.86 25.48
C GLN A 90 11.50 -1.31 25.91
N PRO A 91 10.69 -2.05 26.68
CA PRO A 91 9.43 -1.52 27.20
C PRO A 91 9.74 -0.31 28.08
N THR A 92 9.23 0.85 27.70
CA THR A 92 9.47 2.10 28.42
C THR A 92 8.95 1.97 29.85
N SER A 93 9.86 1.83 30.82
CA SER A 93 9.53 2.07 32.22
C SER A 93 9.06 3.52 32.31
N ALA A 94 7.83 3.74 32.80
CA ALA A 94 7.19 5.05 32.89
C ALA A 94 8.12 6.13 33.48
N GLN A 95 8.81 6.85 32.61
CA GLN A 95 9.54 8.08 32.90
C GLN A 95 8.89 9.22 32.10
N ASN A 96 9.18 10.44 32.53
CA ASN A 96 8.58 11.69 32.07
C ASN A 96 8.37 11.75 30.53
N PRO A 97 7.13 11.94 30.03
CA PRO A 97 6.83 12.00 28.60
C PRO A 97 7.66 13.04 27.82
N ALA A 98 8.05 14.14 28.47
CA ALA A 98 8.87 15.18 27.84
C ALA A 98 10.31 14.69 27.57
N GLU A 99 10.90 13.91 28.48
CA GLU A 99 12.24 13.33 28.31
C GLU A 99 12.24 12.28 27.21
N HIS A 100 11.20 11.43 27.18
CA HIS A 100 11.03 10.43 26.10
C HIS A 100 10.88 11.10 24.73
N LYS A 101 10.11 12.19 24.66
CA LYS A 101 9.94 12.96 23.42
C LYS A 101 11.27 13.48 22.88
N SER A 102 12.06 14.15 23.72
CA SER A 102 13.36 14.70 23.30
C SER A 102 14.37 13.61 22.91
N ALA A 103 14.47 12.55 23.72
CA ALA A 103 15.35 11.41 23.44
C ALA A 103 14.98 10.73 22.11
N HIS A 104 13.69 10.50 21.88
CA HIS A 104 13.17 9.90 20.65
C HIS A 104 13.54 10.71 19.41
N TYR A 105 13.16 12.00 19.36
CA TYR A 105 13.44 12.83 18.18
C TYR A 105 14.93 13.01 17.92
N THR A 106 15.74 13.09 18.98
CA THR A 106 17.21 13.09 18.88
C THR A 106 17.73 11.79 18.26
N ALA A 107 17.13 10.65 18.62
CA ALA A 107 17.54 9.34 18.15
C ALA A 107 17.10 9.06 16.71
N VAL A 108 15.93 9.52 16.27
CA VAL A 108 15.35 9.13 14.97
C VAL A 108 15.51 10.16 13.85
N LEU A 109 15.85 11.42 14.16
CA LEU A 109 16.04 12.46 13.15
C LEU A 109 17.51 12.62 12.73
N VAL A 110 17.71 13.06 11.49
CA VAL A 110 19.01 13.41 10.91
C VAL A 110 18.90 14.71 10.09
N PRO A 111 19.77 15.71 10.31
CA PRO A 111 20.78 15.81 11.38
C PRO A 111 20.13 15.77 12.78
N SER A 112 20.92 15.52 13.83
CA SER A 112 20.40 15.47 15.19
C SER A 112 19.80 16.83 15.59
N PRO A 113 18.55 16.89 16.08
CA PRO A 113 17.92 18.12 16.59
C PRO A 113 18.31 18.47 18.02
N ALA A 114 19.32 17.82 18.62
CA ALA A 114 19.71 18.06 20.02
C ALA A 114 20.04 19.54 20.33
N ASP A 115 20.55 20.27 19.33
CA ASP A 115 20.86 21.71 19.44
C ASP A 115 19.71 22.63 19.00
N ASP A 116 18.53 22.07 18.67
CA ASP A 116 17.30 22.80 18.33
C ASP A 116 16.09 22.35 19.20
N PRO A 117 16.12 22.59 20.53
CA PRO A 117 14.98 22.28 21.41
C PRO A 117 13.64 22.90 20.97
N PRO A 118 13.57 24.15 20.47
CA PRO A 118 12.30 24.73 20.00
C PRO A 118 11.62 23.92 18.90
N PHE A 119 12.40 23.31 18.00
CA PHE A 119 11.83 22.43 16.98
C PHE A 119 11.22 21.16 17.60
N ILE A 120 11.92 20.52 18.54
CA ILE A 120 11.42 19.32 19.24
C ILE A 120 10.14 19.63 20.01
N ASP A 121 10.09 20.78 20.70
CA ASP A 121 8.94 21.18 21.52
C ASP A 121 7.65 21.28 20.70
N LEU A 122 7.75 21.68 19.44
CA LEU A 122 6.62 21.81 18.51
C LEU A 122 6.16 20.49 17.87
N LEU A 123 6.95 19.41 17.95
CA LEU A 123 6.54 18.10 17.45
C LEU A 123 5.55 17.41 18.42
N PRO A 124 4.71 16.47 17.97
CA PRO A 124 3.81 15.74 18.87
C PRO A 124 4.58 14.81 19.81
N VAL A 125 3.92 14.34 20.88
CA VAL A 125 4.44 13.23 21.69
C VAL A 125 4.39 11.96 20.83
N PRO A 126 5.49 11.19 20.72
CA PRO A 126 5.50 10.02 19.86
C PRO A 126 4.62 8.90 20.44
N LYS A 127 3.87 8.25 19.56
CA LYS A 127 2.99 7.11 19.88
C LYS A 127 3.80 5.81 19.94
N PRO A 128 3.58 4.93 20.93
CA PRO A 128 4.22 3.61 20.95
C PRO A 128 3.85 2.76 19.73
N LEU A 129 4.85 2.08 19.14
CA LEU A 129 4.66 1.20 17.99
C LEU A 129 3.74 0.03 18.34
N SER A 130 3.84 -0.52 19.55
CA SER A 130 2.95 -1.60 20.01
C SER A 130 1.48 -1.19 20.02
N GLU A 131 1.17 0.03 20.48
CA GLU A 131 -0.18 0.59 20.51
C GLU A 131 -0.72 0.79 19.09
N LEU A 132 0.10 1.37 18.20
CA LEU A 132 -0.24 1.55 16.78
C LEU A 132 -0.58 0.21 16.12
N ILE A 133 0.24 -0.82 16.29
CA ILE A 133 0.00 -2.15 15.70
C ILE A 133 -1.26 -2.78 16.26
N SER A 134 -1.54 -2.62 17.56
CA SER A 134 -2.76 -3.11 18.21
C SER A 134 -4.02 -2.43 17.63
N GLU A 135 -4.00 -1.11 17.50
CA GLU A 135 -5.12 -0.36 16.93
C GLU A 135 -5.37 -0.69 15.46
N THR A 136 -4.32 -0.75 14.64
CA THR A 136 -4.44 -1.15 13.23
C THR A 136 -5.00 -2.57 13.13
N ARG A 137 -4.57 -3.51 13.99
CA ARG A 137 -5.15 -4.87 14.03
C ARG A 137 -6.65 -4.83 14.30
N ASN A 138 -7.11 -4.03 15.27
CA ASN A 138 -8.54 -3.94 15.60
C ASN A 138 -9.36 -3.43 14.41
N ARG A 139 -8.84 -2.44 13.66
CA ARG A 139 -9.49 -1.96 12.43
C ARG A 139 -9.52 -3.03 11.33
N LEU A 140 -8.42 -3.76 11.11
CA LEU A 140 -8.38 -4.87 10.13
C LEU A 140 -9.30 -6.05 10.49
N LEU A 141 -9.58 -6.26 11.78
CA LEU A 141 -10.56 -7.23 12.25
C LEU A 141 -12.00 -6.74 12.07
N GLN A 142 -12.24 -5.45 12.21
CA GLN A 142 -13.55 -4.84 11.95
C GLN A 142 -13.94 -4.90 10.47
N PHE A 143 -12.98 -4.72 9.56
CA PHE A 143 -13.22 -4.71 8.11
C PHE A 143 -12.51 -5.90 7.44
N PRO A 144 -13.22 -7.00 7.13
CA PRO A 144 -12.62 -8.22 6.60
C PRO A 144 -11.85 -8.07 5.29
N ASN A 145 -12.19 -7.05 4.49
CA ASN A 145 -11.55 -6.76 3.20
C ASN A 145 -10.52 -5.62 3.27
N ALA A 146 -10.31 -5.01 4.45
CA ALA A 146 -9.37 -3.89 4.60
C ALA A 146 -7.93 -4.31 4.32
N LEU A 147 -7.15 -3.36 3.81
CA LEU A 147 -5.73 -3.58 3.52
C LEU A 147 -4.86 -2.85 4.55
N VAL A 148 -3.56 -3.15 4.52
CA VAL A 148 -2.57 -2.33 5.24
C VAL A 148 -2.01 -1.29 4.28
N GLY A 149 -2.12 -0.02 4.62
CA GLY A 149 -1.69 1.07 3.75
C GLY A 149 -2.21 2.43 4.21
N GLU A 150 -1.54 3.52 3.89
CA GLU A 150 -0.30 3.55 3.11
C GLU A 150 0.93 3.39 4.02
N VAL A 151 1.82 2.43 3.69
CA VAL A 151 3.04 2.14 4.48
C VAL A 151 4.23 2.05 3.55
N GLY A 152 5.45 2.34 4.01
CA GLY A 152 6.60 2.21 3.11
C GLY A 152 7.87 2.90 3.58
N LEU A 153 8.71 3.28 2.62
CA LEU A 153 9.94 4.03 2.84
C LEU A 153 9.99 5.28 1.94
N ASP A 154 10.42 6.39 2.51
CA ASP A 154 10.68 7.63 1.76
C ASP A 154 12.01 8.24 2.19
N ARG A 155 13.02 8.13 1.33
CA ARG A 155 14.36 8.67 1.60
C ARG A 155 14.44 10.17 1.32
N SER A 156 13.52 10.70 0.53
CA SER A 156 13.55 12.09 0.05
C SER A 156 12.87 13.06 1.01
N PHE A 157 11.88 12.56 1.75
CA PHE A 157 11.03 13.35 2.62
C PHE A 157 11.81 14.09 3.70
N ARG A 158 11.36 15.32 3.98
CA ARG A 158 11.83 16.19 5.05
C ARG A 158 10.63 16.62 5.86
N LEU A 159 10.78 16.73 7.18
CA LEU A 159 9.68 17.11 8.05
C LEU A 159 9.24 18.56 7.73
N PRO A 160 7.94 18.85 7.61
CA PRO A 160 7.48 20.23 7.48
C PRO A 160 7.82 21.02 8.75
N ILE A 161 8.07 22.32 8.59
CA ILE A 161 8.20 23.23 9.73
C ILE A 161 6.86 23.24 10.48
N PRO A 162 6.83 23.05 11.81
CA PRO A 162 5.60 23.07 12.58
C PRO A 162 4.85 24.40 12.43
N TRP A 163 3.53 24.36 12.56
CA TRP A 163 2.69 25.55 12.49
C TRP A 163 3.00 26.51 13.64
N THR A 164 3.03 27.81 13.35
CA THR A 164 2.90 28.82 14.41
C THR A 164 1.42 29.08 14.72
N LEU A 165 1.14 29.72 15.86
CA LEU A 165 -0.24 30.08 16.23
C LEU A 165 -0.91 30.94 15.15
N ALA A 166 -0.18 31.89 14.55
CA ALA A 166 -0.69 32.75 13.49
C ALA A 166 -0.95 32.02 12.16
N ASP A 167 -0.22 30.95 11.89
CA ASP A 167 -0.46 30.14 10.69
C ASP A 167 -1.72 29.27 10.86
N THR A 168 -2.00 28.84 12.10
CA THR A 168 -3.17 28.01 12.41
C THR A 168 -4.48 28.76 12.14
N ASP A 169 -4.50 30.08 12.39
CA ASP A 169 -5.66 30.94 12.15
C ASP A 169 -5.98 31.18 10.65
N ASN A 170 -5.01 30.91 9.76
CA ASN A 170 -5.16 31.11 8.31
C ASN A 170 -5.25 29.79 7.52
N ARG A 171 -5.52 28.68 8.21
CA ARG A 171 -5.63 27.36 7.57
C ARG A 171 -6.89 27.26 6.71
N ASP A 172 -6.79 26.45 5.66
CA ASP A 172 -7.95 26.08 4.86
C ASP A 172 -8.78 25.04 5.61
N ASP A 173 -9.92 25.47 6.13
CA ASP A 173 -10.84 24.63 6.90
C ASP A 173 -11.46 23.48 6.06
N GLN A 174 -11.27 23.49 4.74
CA GLN A 174 -11.73 22.39 3.86
C GLN A 174 -10.79 21.18 3.88
N LEU A 175 -9.52 21.38 4.24
CA LEU A 175 -8.52 20.31 4.28
C LEU A 175 -8.49 19.63 5.63
N THR A 176 -8.37 18.31 5.61
CA THR A 176 -8.22 17.53 6.84
C THR A 176 -6.93 17.92 7.57
N PRO A 177 -6.99 18.20 8.88
CA PRO A 177 -5.82 18.57 9.65
C PRO A 177 -4.67 17.56 9.57
N GLY A 178 -3.43 18.08 9.60
CA GLY A 178 -2.21 17.26 9.68
C GLY A 178 -1.50 17.03 8.35
N SER A 179 -2.09 17.42 7.21
CA SER A 179 -1.42 17.36 5.91
C SER A 179 -0.30 18.41 5.80
N ARG A 180 0.45 18.41 4.70
CA ARG A 180 1.55 19.39 4.53
C ARG A 180 1.02 20.81 4.40
N GLU A 181 -0.14 21.02 3.76
CA GLU A 181 -0.79 22.35 3.59
C GLU A 181 0.18 23.43 3.10
N GLY A 182 1.08 23.07 2.17
CA GLY A 182 2.07 24.01 1.62
C GLY A 182 3.21 24.41 2.56
N ARG A 183 3.28 23.86 3.77
CA ARG A 183 4.35 24.15 4.74
C ARG A 183 5.74 23.96 4.14
N ARG A 184 6.64 24.88 4.50
CA ARG A 184 8.06 24.80 4.18
C ARG A 184 8.66 23.56 4.83
N LEU A 185 9.60 22.92 4.15
CA LEU A 185 10.28 21.74 4.66
C LEU A 185 11.49 22.16 5.49
N SER A 186 11.66 21.53 6.66
CA SER A 186 12.85 21.64 7.48
C SER A 186 14.05 20.91 6.84
N ASN A 187 15.20 20.98 7.49
CA ASN A 187 16.39 20.18 7.15
C ASN A 187 16.33 18.76 7.74
N TYR A 188 15.40 18.48 8.66
CA TYR A 188 15.30 17.19 9.35
C TYR A 188 14.64 16.11 8.50
N ARG A 189 15.23 14.92 8.54
CA ARG A 189 14.70 13.69 7.95
C ARG A 189 14.64 12.60 8.98
N VAL A 190 13.77 11.62 8.76
CA VAL A 190 13.78 10.39 9.56
C VAL A 190 14.94 9.51 9.10
N LYS A 191 15.66 8.92 10.05
CA LYS A 191 16.70 7.93 9.76
C LYS A 191 16.09 6.74 9.01
N PRO A 192 16.70 6.26 7.91
CA PRO A 192 16.17 5.12 7.15
C PRO A 192 15.96 3.86 8.00
N GLU A 193 16.81 3.65 9.00
CA GLU A 193 16.72 2.51 9.92
C GLU A 193 15.42 2.54 10.73
N HIS A 194 15.01 3.73 11.19
CA HIS A 194 13.76 3.91 11.94
C HIS A 194 12.54 3.68 11.04
N GLN A 195 12.55 4.20 9.80
CA GLN A 195 11.49 3.90 8.83
C GLN A 195 11.37 2.40 8.56
N ARG A 196 12.50 1.68 8.43
CA ARG A 196 12.50 0.22 8.25
C ARG A 196 11.90 -0.52 9.45
N THR A 197 12.17 -0.09 10.68
CA THR A 197 11.58 -0.68 11.89
C THR A 197 10.06 -0.57 11.87
N VAL A 198 9.54 0.63 11.65
CA VAL A 198 8.09 0.87 11.58
C VAL A 198 7.45 0.08 10.43
N LEU A 199 8.08 0.10 9.25
CA LEU A 199 7.58 -0.64 8.09
C LEU A 199 7.50 -2.15 8.38
N LYS A 200 8.55 -2.76 8.94
CA LYS A 200 8.58 -4.19 9.25
C LYS A 200 7.42 -4.61 10.15
N ALA A 201 7.15 -3.86 11.21
CA ALA A 201 6.05 -4.17 12.12
C ALA A 201 4.69 -4.13 11.41
N GLN A 202 4.47 -3.15 10.52
CA GLN A 202 3.23 -3.05 9.74
C GLN A 202 3.09 -4.19 8.71
N LEU A 203 4.19 -4.62 8.07
CA LEU A 203 4.18 -5.75 7.14
C LEU A 203 3.96 -7.09 7.83
N GLN A 204 4.52 -7.26 9.03
CA GLN A 204 4.29 -8.45 9.86
C GLN A 204 2.81 -8.52 10.26
N LEU A 205 2.22 -7.40 10.69
CA LEU A 205 0.78 -7.33 10.95
C LEU A 205 -0.05 -7.72 9.72
N ALA A 206 0.32 -7.24 8.53
CA ALA A 206 -0.35 -7.60 7.28
C ALA A 206 -0.25 -9.11 6.99
N GLY A 207 0.90 -9.74 7.26
CA GLY A 207 1.07 -11.19 7.14
C GLY A 207 0.23 -11.98 8.16
N GLU A 208 0.21 -11.53 9.42
CA GLU A 208 -0.59 -12.10 10.50
C GLU A 208 -2.09 -11.99 10.29
N THR A 209 -2.53 -10.97 9.58
CA THR A 209 -3.95 -10.75 9.27
C THR A 209 -4.31 -11.14 7.84
N ASN A 210 -3.35 -11.72 7.09
CA ASN A 210 -3.48 -12.11 5.70
C ASN A 210 -4.06 -10.99 4.80
N ARG A 211 -3.52 -9.76 4.95
CA ARG A 211 -3.97 -8.56 4.23
C ARG A 211 -2.98 -8.17 3.14
N ALA A 212 -3.52 -7.67 2.03
CA ALA A 212 -2.68 -7.03 1.03
C ALA A 212 -2.12 -5.71 1.58
N VAL A 213 -1.03 -5.24 0.96
CA VAL A 213 -0.36 -4.00 1.36
C VAL A 213 -0.30 -3.03 0.19
N SER A 214 -0.66 -1.77 0.43
CA SER A 214 -0.31 -0.64 -0.43
C SER A 214 1.01 -0.01 0.05
N MET A 215 2.04 -0.08 -0.79
CA MET A 215 3.43 0.21 -0.43
C MET A 215 3.92 1.51 -1.07
N HIS A 216 4.23 2.51 -0.23
CA HIS A 216 4.97 3.71 -0.62
C HIS A 216 6.45 3.41 -0.83
N SER A 217 7.03 3.99 -1.88
CA SER A 217 8.47 3.87 -2.09
C SER A 217 9.04 5.00 -2.94
N VAL A 218 9.61 6.02 -2.29
CA VAL A 218 10.29 7.13 -2.99
C VAL A 218 11.79 7.11 -2.70
N GLN A 219 12.59 6.97 -3.77
CA GLN A 219 14.05 6.82 -3.71
C GLN A 219 14.52 5.70 -2.76
N ALA A 220 13.67 4.70 -2.53
CA ALA A 220 13.87 3.65 -1.55
C ALA A 220 13.47 2.25 -2.04
N HIS A 221 13.26 2.04 -3.35
CA HIS A 221 12.78 0.76 -3.90
C HIS A 221 13.65 -0.44 -3.49
N GLY A 222 14.99 -0.29 -3.55
CA GLY A 222 15.91 -1.32 -3.07
C GLY A 222 15.81 -1.53 -1.56
N GLY A 223 15.61 -0.47 -0.78
CA GLY A 223 15.40 -0.56 0.66
C GLY A 223 14.13 -1.33 1.03
N VAL A 224 13.03 -1.10 0.31
CA VAL A 224 11.77 -1.86 0.44
C VAL A 224 12.00 -3.32 0.09
N PHE A 225 12.66 -3.60 -1.03
CA PHE A 225 12.97 -4.97 -1.44
C PHE A 225 13.80 -5.71 -0.39
N GLU A 226 14.81 -5.08 0.21
CA GLU A 226 15.59 -5.70 1.29
C GLU A 226 14.73 -5.99 2.54
N VAL A 227 13.79 -5.10 2.92
CA VAL A 227 12.86 -5.40 4.02
C VAL A 227 11.99 -6.62 3.69
N LEU A 228 11.43 -6.68 2.48
CA LEU A 228 10.61 -7.81 2.04
C LEU A 228 11.40 -9.11 2.01
N LYS A 229 12.61 -9.07 1.47
CA LYS A 229 13.53 -10.21 1.40
C LYS A 229 13.89 -10.74 2.78
N GLU A 230 14.12 -9.85 3.76
CA GLU A 230 14.33 -10.24 5.16
C GLU A 230 13.11 -10.96 5.75
N LEU A 231 11.88 -10.51 5.43
CA LEU A 231 10.64 -11.16 5.89
C LEU A 231 10.34 -12.47 5.14
N TRP A 232 10.74 -12.57 3.86
CA TRP A 232 10.57 -13.77 3.04
C TRP A 232 11.57 -14.88 3.36
N ALA A 233 12.64 -14.59 4.11
CA ALA A 233 13.71 -15.53 4.40
C ALA A 233 13.17 -16.82 5.04
N GLY A 234 13.37 -17.95 4.37
CA GLY A 234 12.88 -19.27 4.81
C GLY A 234 11.46 -19.61 4.32
N TYR A 235 10.87 -18.78 3.46
CA TYR A 235 9.55 -18.98 2.87
C TYR A 235 9.58 -18.93 1.35
N GLU A 236 10.77 -18.95 0.74
CA GLU A 236 10.91 -18.85 -0.70
C GLU A 236 10.25 -20.02 -1.45
N ARG A 237 9.51 -19.71 -2.52
CA ARG A 237 8.89 -20.71 -3.38
C ARG A 237 9.97 -21.56 -4.04
N VAL A 238 9.78 -22.88 -4.04
CA VAL A 238 10.69 -23.82 -4.71
C VAL A 238 10.62 -23.60 -6.22
N VAL A 239 11.66 -22.99 -6.79
CA VAL A 239 11.76 -22.81 -8.23
C VAL A 239 12.37 -24.07 -8.84
N LEU A 240 11.50 -25.00 -9.28
CA LEU A 240 11.95 -26.18 -10.03
C LEU A 240 12.59 -25.74 -11.36
N SER A 241 13.78 -26.28 -11.64
CA SER A 241 14.47 -26.02 -12.91
C SER A 241 13.65 -26.53 -14.10
N ARG A 242 13.78 -25.90 -15.27
CA ARG A 242 13.11 -26.34 -16.52
C ARG A 242 13.22 -27.86 -16.73
N ARG A 243 14.42 -28.41 -16.60
CA ARG A 243 14.68 -29.86 -16.69
C ARG A 243 13.92 -30.72 -15.67
N LYS A 244 13.74 -30.22 -14.44
CA LYS A 244 12.96 -30.94 -13.42
C LYS A 244 11.46 -30.86 -13.69
N ARG A 245 10.96 -29.72 -14.17
CA ARG A 245 9.55 -29.58 -14.59
C ARG A 245 9.20 -30.46 -15.79
N ASP A 246 10.08 -30.52 -16.78
CA ASP A 246 9.85 -31.34 -17.98
C ASP A 246 9.83 -32.83 -17.59
N LYS A 247 10.78 -33.29 -16.74
CA LYS A 247 10.74 -34.64 -16.17
C LYS A 247 9.50 -34.96 -15.34
N GLN A 248 8.93 -33.97 -14.67
CA GLN A 248 7.75 -34.14 -13.82
C GLN A 248 6.47 -34.18 -14.67
N ARG A 249 6.40 -33.38 -15.73
CA ARG A 249 5.36 -33.48 -16.77
C ARG A 249 5.41 -34.81 -17.53
N ASP A 250 6.62 -35.28 -17.85
CA ASP A 250 6.82 -36.59 -18.49
C ASP A 250 6.44 -37.75 -17.56
N ALA A 251 6.57 -37.57 -16.24
CA ALA A 251 6.15 -38.55 -15.23
C ALA A 251 4.63 -38.52 -14.98
N GLU A 252 4.00 -37.34 -14.96
CA GLU A 252 2.54 -37.19 -14.82
C GLU A 252 1.80 -37.68 -16.08
N GLY A 253 2.35 -37.45 -17.28
CA GLY A 253 1.81 -37.98 -18.54
C GLY A 253 2.05 -39.48 -18.76
N ALA A 254 2.82 -40.16 -17.89
CA ALA A 254 3.08 -41.59 -17.96
C ALA A 254 2.23 -42.42 -16.97
N VAL A 255 1.37 -41.78 -16.17
CA VAL A 255 0.52 -42.44 -15.15
C VAL A 255 -0.98 -42.33 -15.48
N SER A 256 -1.37 -41.71 -16.60
CA SER A 256 -2.76 -41.71 -17.08
C SER A 256 -3.00 -42.79 -18.13
N ASP A 257 -3.07 -44.04 -17.69
CA ASP A 257 -3.91 -45.07 -18.31
C ASP A 257 -4.57 -45.82 -17.15
N ASP A 258 -5.91 -45.85 -17.14
CA ASP A 258 -6.83 -46.41 -16.12
C ASP A 258 -7.12 -45.58 -14.85
N ASN A 259 -7.99 -44.56 -14.97
CA ASN A 259 -9.36 -44.54 -14.41
C ASN A 259 -9.94 -43.11 -14.36
N GLU A 260 -11.18 -42.98 -14.82
CA GLU A 260 -12.06 -41.82 -14.63
C GLU A 260 -12.44 -41.69 -13.14
N ASP A 261 -12.27 -40.50 -12.56
CA ASP A 261 -13.27 -39.75 -11.79
C ASP A 261 -12.64 -38.55 -11.04
N ASP A 262 -13.46 -37.51 -10.87
CA ASP A 262 -13.23 -36.19 -10.24
C ASP A 262 -12.29 -36.17 -9.02
N ASP A 263 -11.39 -35.16 -8.95
CA ASP A 263 -11.35 -34.20 -7.84
C ASP A 263 -10.23 -33.14 -7.95
N GLU A 264 -10.64 -31.92 -7.63
CA GLU A 264 -9.98 -30.64 -7.32
C GLU A 264 -8.44 -30.51 -7.28
N ASP A 265 -7.98 -29.39 -7.85
CA ASP A 265 -6.66 -28.77 -7.72
C ASP A 265 -6.14 -28.72 -6.27
N LYS A 266 -5.45 -29.77 -5.83
CA LYS A 266 -4.58 -29.73 -4.64
C LYS A 266 -3.15 -29.38 -5.03
N MET A 267 -2.79 -28.13 -4.79
CA MET A 267 -1.38 -27.70 -4.69
C MET A 267 -0.63 -28.58 -3.67
N PRO A 268 0.60 -29.02 -3.97
CA PRO A 268 1.37 -29.83 -3.03
C PRO A 268 1.75 -29.00 -1.80
N ASP A 269 1.33 -29.48 -0.63
CA ASP A 269 1.72 -28.97 0.69
C ASP A 269 3.24 -29.14 0.87
N GLY A 270 3.97 -28.07 0.58
CA GLY A 270 5.39 -27.93 0.87
C GLY A 270 5.60 -27.61 2.35
N SER A 271 5.19 -28.50 3.24
CA SER A 271 5.44 -28.40 4.67
C SER A 271 6.94 -28.65 4.94
N GLN A 272 7.77 -27.63 4.77
CA GLN A 272 9.02 -27.52 5.52
C GLN A 272 8.80 -26.52 6.65
N SER A 273 8.92 -27.03 7.87
CA SER A 273 8.74 -26.28 9.11
C SER A 273 9.73 -25.10 9.17
N THR A 274 9.26 -23.91 8.81
CA THR A 274 9.91 -22.65 9.16
C THR A 274 9.03 -21.90 10.15
N LYS A 275 9.67 -21.26 11.12
CA LYS A 275 9.09 -20.71 12.36
C LYS A 275 7.84 -19.87 12.07
N THR A 276 6.66 -20.44 12.27
CA THR A 276 5.38 -19.74 12.19
C THR A 276 5.01 -19.22 13.56
N SER A 277 4.61 -17.95 13.64
CA SER A 277 3.98 -17.42 14.84
C SER A 277 2.56 -17.97 14.94
N GLU A 278 2.21 -18.53 16.09
CA GLU A 278 0.86 -19.02 16.38
C GLU A 278 0.01 -17.88 16.95
N PHE A 279 -1.11 -17.57 16.31
CA PHE A 279 -2.13 -16.66 16.85
C PHE A 279 -3.50 -17.32 16.68
N ASN A 280 -4.30 -17.46 17.74
CA ASN A 280 -5.58 -18.20 17.72
C ASN A 280 -5.50 -19.62 17.09
N GLY A 281 -4.37 -20.32 17.24
CA GLY A 281 -4.18 -21.68 16.71
C GLY A 281 -4.02 -21.78 15.18
N LYS A 282 -3.85 -20.64 14.47
CA LYS A 282 -3.50 -20.60 13.04
C LYS A 282 -2.05 -20.16 12.88
N SER A 283 -1.36 -20.81 11.93
CA SER A 283 -0.02 -20.47 11.48
C SER A 283 -0.10 -19.27 10.53
N TYR A 284 0.62 -18.18 10.84
CA TYR A 284 0.69 -17.02 9.97
C TYR A 284 2.09 -16.79 9.41
N ARG A 285 2.13 -16.16 8.24
CA ARG A 285 3.36 -15.78 7.54
C ARG A 285 3.81 -14.41 8.06
N PRO A 286 5.13 -14.16 8.20
CA PRO A 286 5.64 -12.87 8.68
C PRO A 286 5.64 -11.77 7.60
N PHE A 287 4.96 -11.99 6.47
CA PHE A 287 4.92 -11.09 5.31
C PHE A 287 3.53 -11.08 4.68
N PRO A 288 3.14 -9.97 4.02
CA PRO A 288 1.86 -9.88 3.34
C PRO A 288 1.79 -10.83 2.13
N PRO A 289 0.64 -11.48 1.88
CA PRO A 289 0.46 -12.33 0.70
C PRO A 289 0.55 -11.55 -0.62
N ARG A 290 0.13 -10.28 -0.61
CA ARG A 290 -0.01 -9.43 -1.80
C ARG A 290 0.47 -8.02 -1.49
N ILE A 291 1.22 -7.42 -2.42
CA ILE A 291 1.83 -6.10 -2.24
C ILE A 291 1.60 -5.31 -3.52
N CYS A 292 1.06 -4.11 -3.43
CA CYS A 292 1.04 -3.14 -4.52
C CYS A 292 2.12 -2.09 -4.25
N MET A 293 3.08 -1.96 -5.17
CA MET A 293 3.99 -0.82 -5.19
C MET A 293 3.23 0.37 -5.78
N HIS A 294 2.73 1.24 -4.89
CA HIS A 294 1.91 2.38 -5.25
C HIS A 294 2.71 3.40 -6.09
N SER A 295 2.06 4.01 -7.09
CA SER A 295 2.59 5.04 -7.99
C SER A 295 4.04 4.80 -8.40
N TYR A 296 4.33 3.62 -8.94
CA TYR A 296 5.70 3.17 -9.10
C TYR A 296 6.53 4.05 -10.06
N THR A 297 7.55 4.74 -9.54
CA THR A 297 8.45 5.60 -10.32
C THR A 297 9.82 4.99 -10.64
N GLY A 298 10.04 3.72 -10.27
CA GLY A 298 11.31 3.03 -10.51
C GLY A 298 11.53 2.65 -11.97
N SER A 299 12.71 2.13 -12.29
CA SER A 299 13.01 1.60 -13.63
C SER A 299 12.59 0.13 -13.79
N VAL A 300 12.72 -0.41 -15.00
CA VAL A 300 12.42 -1.84 -15.29
C VAL A 300 13.31 -2.81 -14.50
N GLU A 301 14.52 -2.40 -14.13
CA GLU A 301 15.51 -3.30 -13.55
C GLU A 301 15.12 -3.83 -12.15
N PRO A 302 14.73 -2.99 -11.17
CA PRO A 302 14.26 -3.47 -9.88
C PRO A 302 13.01 -4.36 -9.95
N ILE A 303 12.13 -4.14 -10.93
CA ILE A 303 10.89 -4.94 -11.10
C ILE A 303 11.19 -6.43 -11.19
N ARG A 304 12.30 -6.82 -11.85
CA ARG A 304 12.70 -8.22 -11.97
C ARG A 304 12.99 -8.88 -10.63
N GLN A 305 13.46 -8.11 -9.65
CA GLN A 305 13.71 -8.61 -8.29
C GLN A 305 12.39 -8.84 -7.56
N PHE A 306 11.46 -7.88 -7.64
CA PHE A 306 10.13 -7.99 -7.03
C PHE A 306 9.30 -9.14 -7.62
N LEU A 307 9.39 -9.37 -8.93
CA LEU A 307 8.65 -10.42 -9.64
C LEU A 307 9.41 -11.76 -9.73
N HIS A 308 10.49 -11.92 -8.98
CA HIS A 308 11.25 -13.17 -9.01
C HIS A 308 10.36 -14.32 -8.50
N ARG A 309 10.34 -15.44 -9.22
CA ARG A 309 9.41 -16.56 -8.96
C ARG A 309 9.58 -17.24 -7.60
N SER A 310 10.73 -17.06 -6.96
CA SER A 310 10.97 -17.56 -5.59
C SER A 310 10.30 -16.69 -4.53
N ASN A 311 9.90 -15.46 -4.85
CA ASN A 311 9.27 -14.58 -3.87
C ASN A 311 7.90 -15.15 -3.50
N PRO A 312 7.59 -15.25 -2.20
CA PRO A 312 6.34 -15.86 -1.75
C PRO A 312 5.13 -14.92 -1.83
N SER A 313 5.34 -13.60 -1.85
CA SER A 313 4.30 -12.60 -2.07
C SER A 313 4.08 -12.32 -3.54
N ASP A 314 2.84 -12.02 -3.88
CA ASP A 314 2.46 -11.53 -5.20
C ASP A 314 2.60 -10.00 -5.25
N VAL A 315 3.43 -9.49 -6.16
CA VAL A 315 3.74 -8.06 -6.25
C VAL A 315 3.08 -7.44 -7.49
N TYR A 316 2.31 -6.38 -7.26
CA TYR A 316 1.61 -5.56 -8.24
C TYR A 316 2.23 -4.17 -8.29
N PHE A 317 1.97 -3.44 -9.37
CA PHE A 317 2.43 -2.07 -9.58
C PHE A 317 1.27 -1.24 -10.10
N SER A 318 0.95 -0.17 -9.40
CA SER A 318 -0.08 0.78 -9.83
C SER A 318 0.53 2.02 -10.45
N PHE A 319 -0.28 2.67 -11.28
CA PHE A 319 0.09 3.89 -12.00
C PHE A 319 -1.06 4.88 -11.93
N SER A 320 -0.73 6.15 -11.68
CA SER A 320 -1.64 7.28 -11.73
C SER A 320 -1.25 8.26 -12.85
N LYS A 321 -2.23 8.99 -13.38
CA LYS A 321 -1.96 10.04 -14.37
C LYS A 321 -1.09 11.14 -13.77
N VAL A 322 -1.40 11.57 -12.55
CA VAL A 322 -0.79 12.73 -11.89
C VAL A 322 0.68 12.49 -11.56
N ILE A 323 1.05 11.30 -11.09
CA ILE A 323 2.42 11.00 -10.68
C ILE A 323 3.25 10.42 -11.84
N ASN A 324 2.70 9.45 -12.57
CA ASN A 324 3.52 8.66 -13.50
C ASN A 324 3.57 9.26 -14.91
N PHE A 325 2.55 10.02 -15.31
CA PHE A 325 2.43 10.58 -16.66
C PHE A 325 2.55 12.11 -16.68
N SER A 326 3.15 12.70 -15.65
CA SER A 326 3.50 14.12 -15.62
C SER A 326 5.00 14.34 -15.88
N GLY A 327 5.32 15.36 -16.69
CA GLY A 327 6.69 15.79 -16.93
C GLY A 327 7.60 14.73 -17.59
N THR A 328 8.85 14.64 -17.13
CA THR A 328 9.90 13.81 -17.77
C THR A 328 9.84 12.32 -17.45
N ALA A 329 8.88 11.88 -16.63
CA ALA A 329 8.74 10.48 -16.18
C ALA A 329 8.05 9.58 -17.21
N GLU A 330 7.28 10.15 -18.12
CA GLU A 330 6.39 9.45 -19.05
C GLU A 330 7.09 8.33 -19.84
N LYS A 331 8.27 8.60 -20.41
CA LYS A 331 9.01 7.59 -21.19
C LYS A 331 9.43 6.40 -20.33
N LYS A 332 9.90 6.65 -19.11
CA LYS A 332 10.38 5.59 -18.19
C LYS A 332 9.23 4.71 -17.72
N VAL A 333 8.11 5.33 -17.37
CA VAL A 333 6.88 4.64 -16.98
C VAL A 333 6.33 3.80 -18.14
N GLY A 334 6.38 4.33 -19.36
CA GLY A 334 6.00 3.59 -20.56
C GLY A 334 6.80 2.30 -20.75
N ASP A 335 8.12 2.33 -20.53
CA ASP A 335 8.98 1.15 -20.60
C ASP A 335 8.66 0.13 -19.50
N VAL A 336 8.34 0.60 -18.29
CA VAL A 336 7.90 -0.23 -17.16
C VAL A 336 6.59 -0.95 -17.47
N ILE A 337 5.56 -0.23 -17.90
CA ILE A 337 4.24 -0.80 -18.21
C ILE A 337 4.33 -1.87 -19.28
N LYS A 338 5.17 -1.66 -20.30
CA LYS A 338 5.43 -2.64 -21.36
C LYS A 338 6.16 -3.89 -20.87
N ALA A 339 7.02 -3.75 -19.87
CA ALA A 339 7.82 -4.86 -19.34
C ALA A 339 7.08 -5.70 -18.29
N LEU A 340 6.05 -5.15 -17.65
CA LEU A 340 5.28 -5.84 -16.62
C LEU A 340 4.41 -6.97 -17.21
N PRO A 341 4.29 -8.12 -16.52
CA PRO A 341 3.23 -9.09 -16.81
C PRO A 341 1.86 -8.43 -16.76
N GLU A 342 0.93 -8.87 -17.61
CA GLU A 342 -0.42 -8.29 -17.67
C GLU A 342 -1.17 -8.41 -16.34
N ASP A 343 -0.92 -9.48 -15.59
CA ASP A 343 -1.57 -9.80 -14.32
C ASP A 343 -1.02 -9.02 -13.11
N ARG A 344 -0.11 -8.05 -13.34
CA ARG A 344 0.60 -7.31 -12.28
C ARG A 344 0.43 -5.79 -12.38
N ILE A 345 -0.44 -5.32 -13.26
CA ILE A 345 -0.69 -3.89 -13.47
C ILE A 345 -2.00 -3.50 -12.79
N LEU A 346 -1.96 -2.43 -12.01
CA LEU A 346 -3.10 -1.77 -11.41
C LEU A 346 -3.15 -0.31 -11.88
N ILE A 347 -4.29 0.34 -11.68
CA ILE A 347 -4.47 1.77 -11.90
C ILE A 347 -4.98 2.43 -10.62
N GLU A 348 -4.68 3.70 -10.47
CA GLU A 348 -5.11 4.50 -9.32
C GLU A 348 -5.22 5.98 -9.69
N SER A 349 -5.94 6.75 -8.89
CA SER A 349 -5.98 8.21 -9.05
C SER A 349 -4.88 8.92 -8.26
N ASP A 350 -4.53 8.40 -7.09
CA ASP A 350 -3.72 9.09 -6.07
C ASP A 350 -4.28 10.49 -5.70
N LEU A 351 -5.60 10.66 -5.76
CA LEU A 351 -6.24 11.95 -5.59
C LEU A 351 -6.80 12.14 -4.17
N HIS A 352 -6.68 13.36 -3.66
CA HIS A 352 -7.12 13.81 -2.34
C HIS A 352 -8.62 14.20 -2.25
N VAL A 353 -9.34 14.10 -3.37
CA VAL A 353 -10.74 14.55 -3.53
C VAL A 353 -11.50 13.51 -4.35
N ALA A 354 -12.61 12.98 -3.83
CA ALA A 354 -13.51 12.13 -4.61
C ALA A 354 -14.38 12.97 -5.57
N GLY A 355 -14.92 12.33 -6.61
CA GLY A 355 -15.83 12.96 -7.56
C GLY A 355 -15.39 12.83 -9.02
N ALA A 356 -16.00 13.63 -9.90
CA ALA A 356 -15.84 13.50 -11.36
C ALA A 356 -14.39 13.59 -11.84
N GLN A 357 -13.57 14.44 -11.21
CA GLN A 357 -12.14 14.54 -11.54
C GLN A 357 -11.40 13.22 -11.31
N MET A 358 -11.74 12.48 -10.24
CA MET A 358 -11.14 11.18 -9.96
C MET A 358 -11.54 10.16 -11.04
N ASP A 359 -12.81 10.15 -11.47
CA ASP A 359 -13.28 9.30 -12.58
C ASP A 359 -12.54 9.61 -13.88
N GLU A 360 -12.36 10.90 -14.23
CA GLU A 360 -11.62 11.33 -15.43
C GLU A 360 -10.17 10.85 -15.40
N LEU A 361 -9.48 10.99 -14.26
CA LEU A 361 -8.08 10.54 -14.12
C LEU A 361 -7.95 9.01 -14.21
N LEU A 362 -8.92 8.26 -13.67
CA LEU A 362 -8.96 6.80 -13.76
C LEU A 362 -9.18 6.33 -15.21
N GLU A 363 -10.08 6.98 -15.93
CA GLU A 363 -10.29 6.73 -17.36
C GLU A 363 -9.02 7.04 -18.17
N ASP A 364 -8.40 8.19 -17.95
CA ASP A 364 -7.19 8.62 -18.63
C ASP A 364 -6.04 7.62 -18.45
N VAL A 365 -5.79 7.20 -17.20
CA VAL A 365 -4.69 6.27 -16.92
C VAL A 365 -4.97 4.87 -17.49
N ALA A 366 -6.22 4.41 -17.44
CA ALA A 366 -6.62 3.14 -18.04
C ALA A 366 -6.40 3.14 -19.57
N ARG A 367 -6.85 4.21 -20.25
CA ARG A 367 -6.62 4.39 -21.70
C ARG A 367 -5.14 4.44 -22.04
N GLN A 368 -4.35 5.14 -21.23
CA GLN A 368 -2.91 5.26 -21.41
C GLN A 368 -2.20 3.90 -21.28
N VAL A 369 -2.57 3.10 -20.27
CA VAL A 369 -2.06 1.73 -20.09
C VAL A 369 -2.43 0.87 -21.30
N CYS A 370 -3.70 0.88 -21.72
CA CYS A 370 -4.16 0.11 -22.88
C CYS A 370 -3.39 0.49 -24.15
N GLN A 371 -3.19 1.79 -24.39
CA GLN A 371 -2.41 2.28 -25.53
C GLN A 371 -0.96 1.79 -25.49
N LEU A 372 -0.30 1.86 -24.34
CA LEU A 372 1.10 1.43 -24.19
C LEU A 372 1.27 -0.08 -24.38
N ARG A 373 0.25 -0.85 -23.98
CA ARG A 373 0.21 -2.31 -24.11
C ARG A 373 -0.29 -2.81 -25.45
N GLY A 374 -0.91 -1.95 -26.26
CA GLY A 374 -1.61 -2.34 -27.48
C GLY A 374 -2.85 -3.18 -27.19
N TRP A 375 -3.47 -3.00 -26.02
CA TRP A 375 -4.72 -3.67 -25.66
C TRP A 375 -5.91 -2.95 -26.29
N GLU A 376 -6.89 -3.74 -26.73
CA GLU A 376 -8.26 -3.25 -26.95
C GLU A 376 -8.81 -2.73 -25.61
N LEU A 377 -9.52 -1.60 -25.63
CA LEU A 377 -9.85 -0.85 -24.43
C LEU A 377 -10.68 -1.69 -23.44
N ARG A 378 -11.72 -2.34 -23.94
CA ARG A 378 -12.61 -3.17 -23.14
C ARG A 378 -11.87 -4.36 -22.51
N HIS A 379 -11.05 -5.05 -23.28
CA HIS A 379 -10.18 -6.10 -22.75
C HIS A 379 -9.19 -5.57 -21.70
N GLY A 380 -8.54 -4.44 -21.95
CA GLY A 380 -7.59 -3.86 -21.01
C GLY A 380 -8.24 -3.45 -19.68
N VAL A 381 -9.43 -2.84 -19.72
CA VAL A 381 -10.19 -2.51 -18.51
C VAL A 381 -10.59 -3.77 -17.75
N GLN A 382 -10.97 -4.86 -18.44
CA GLN A 382 -11.25 -6.15 -17.81
C GLN A 382 -10.02 -6.71 -17.08
N VAL A 383 -8.85 -6.70 -17.73
CA VAL A 383 -7.59 -7.15 -17.11
C VAL A 383 -7.28 -6.33 -15.86
N LEU A 384 -7.40 -5.00 -15.92
CA LEU A 384 -7.16 -4.12 -14.78
C LEU A 384 -8.13 -4.40 -13.62
N ALA A 385 -9.42 -4.63 -13.92
CA ALA A 385 -10.42 -4.96 -12.91
C ALA A 385 -10.13 -6.31 -12.24
N ASP A 386 -9.77 -7.33 -13.03
CA ASP A 386 -9.44 -8.66 -12.51
C ASP A 386 -8.17 -8.63 -11.66
N ASN A 387 -7.17 -7.83 -12.06
CA ASN A 387 -5.96 -7.64 -11.27
C ASN A 387 -6.25 -6.98 -9.93
N TRP A 388 -7.10 -5.95 -9.89
CA TRP A 388 -7.50 -5.31 -8.64
C TRP A 388 -8.23 -6.29 -7.72
N ARG A 389 -9.15 -7.11 -8.26
CA ARG A 389 -9.85 -8.14 -7.49
C ARG A 389 -8.88 -9.16 -6.89
N ARG A 390 -7.91 -9.67 -7.67
CA ARG A 390 -6.87 -10.57 -7.16
C ARG A 390 -5.98 -9.89 -6.13
N PHE A 391 -5.65 -8.61 -6.32
CA PHE A 391 -4.84 -7.86 -5.36
C PHE A 391 -5.57 -7.70 -4.01
N VAL A 392 -6.84 -7.31 -4.01
CA VAL A 392 -7.61 -7.07 -2.79
C VAL A 392 -8.02 -8.39 -2.13
N PHE A 393 -8.68 -9.28 -2.87
CA PHE A 393 -9.34 -10.46 -2.30
C PHE A 393 -8.48 -11.73 -2.31
N GLY A 394 -7.55 -11.85 -3.27
CA GLY A 394 -6.69 -13.02 -3.43
C GLY A 394 -7.02 -13.86 -4.64
#